data_AF-A0A967Q4I9-F1
#
_entry.id   AF-A0A967Q4I9-F1
#
_cell.length_a   1.000
_cell.length_b   1.000
_cell.length_c   1.000
_cell.angle_alpha   90.00
_cell.angle_beta   90.00
_cell.angle_gamma   90.00
#
_symmetry.space_group_name_H-M   'P 1'
#
loop_
_entity.id
_entity.type
_entity.pdbx_description
1 polymer ?
#
loop_
_entity_poly.entity_id
_entity_poly.type
_entity_poly.pdbx_seq_one_letter_code
_entity_poly.pdbx_strand_id
1 'polypeptide(L)' 'ESPLELFLKVNRQTRVQNRQALAEYGRQTSPTPLWQGAFRRQPDAASLGAFGERRSYYYQGKKVDEQTHLGIDLASVA' A
#
# COMPACT_ATOMS: atom_id res chain seq x y z
N GLU A 1 7.17 22.38 5.95
CA GLU A 1 7.50 21.00 6.36
C GLU A 1 8.70 20.54 5.55
N SER A 2 9.69 19.91 6.18
CA SER A 2 10.81 19.25 5.51
C SER A 2 10.35 17.97 4.79
N PRO A 3 11.11 17.46 3.80
CA PRO A 3 10.78 16.20 3.13
C PRO A 3 10.63 15.02 4.11
N LEU A 4 11.44 14.97 5.17
CA LEU A 4 11.36 13.93 6.19
C LEU A 4 10.06 14.04 7.00
N GLU A 5 9.69 15.24 7.44
CA GLU A 5 8.45 15.47 8.18
C GLU A 5 7.23 15.10 7.33
N LEU A 6 7.23 15.47 6.05
CA LEU A 6 6.18 15.13 5.11
C LEU A 6 6.08 13.60 4.92
N PHE A 7 7.22 12.93 4.70
CA PHE A 7 7.27 11.47 4.59
C PHE A 7 6.66 10.80 5.82
N LEU A 8 7.08 11.20 7.02
CA LEU A 8 6.60 10.60 8.27
C LEU A 8 5.11 10.88 8.50
N LYS A 9 4.62 12.08 8.17
CA LYS A 9 3.21 12.45 8.26
C LYS A 9 2.36 11.56 7.35
N VAL A 10 2.75 11.42 6.08
CA VAL A 10 2.05 10.55 5.14
C VAL A 10 2.06 9.11 5.64
N ASN A 11 3.23 8.60 6.03
CA ASN A 11 3.40 7.19 6.35
C ASN A 11 2.67 6.77 7.62
N ARG A 12 2.67 7.64 8.65
CA ARG A 12 2.11 7.34 9.99
C ARG A 12 0.65 7.73 10.15
N GLN A 13 0.21 8.80 9.48
CA GLN A 13 -1.12 9.38 9.71
C GLN A 13 -2.01 9.19 8.48
N THR A 14 -1.60 9.74 7.34
CA THR A 14 -2.44 9.75 6.13
C THR A 14 -2.75 8.33 5.66
N ARG A 15 -1.79 7.41 5.68
CA ARG A 15 -2.05 6.00 5.30
C ARG A 15 -3.05 5.31 6.22
N VAL A 16 -3.05 5.63 7.52
CA VAL A 16 -4.01 5.08 8.48
C VAL A 16 -5.41 5.62 8.21
N GLN A 17 -5.53 6.93 8.03
CA GLN A 17 -6.79 7.59 7.69
C GLN A 17 -7.36 7.05 6.37
N ASN A 18 -6.53 6.93 5.33
CA ASN A 18 -6.94 6.37 4.05
C ASN A 18 -7.44 4.92 4.20
N ARG A 19 -6.79 4.11 5.04
CA ARG A 19 -7.23 2.74 5.30
C ARG A 19 -8.58 2.68 6.00
N GLN A 20 -8.82 3.57 6.96
CA GLN A 20 -10.12 3.69 7.62
C GLN A 20 -11.21 4.08 6.62
N ALA A 21 -10.94 5.05 5.75
CA ALA A 21 -11.87 5.45 4.70
C ALA A 21 -12.16 4.31 3.70
N LEU A 22 -11.13 3.59 3.24
CA LEU A 22 -11.29 2.43 2.37
C LEU A 22 -12.14 1.32 3.00
N ALA A 23 -11.98 1.08 4.31
CA ALA A 23 -12.81 0.11 5.03
C ALA A 23 -14.28 0.55 5.08
N GLU A 24 -14.54 1.85 5.21
CA GLU A 24 -15.90 2.40 5.16
C GLU A 24 -16.51 2.27 3.76
N TYR A 25 -15.77 2.65 2.71
CA TYR A 25 -16.24 2.46 1.33
C TYR A 25 -16.50 1.00 1.00
N GLY A 26 -15.69 0.07 1.54
CA GLY A 26 -15.89 -1.36 1.38
C GLY A 26 -17.22 -1.88 1.94
N ARG A 27 -17.92 -1.11 2.80
CA ARG A 27 -19.27 -1.44 3.30
C ARG A 27 -20.36 -1.09 2.29
N GLN A 28 -20.07 -0.18 1.35
CA GLN A 28 -21.00 0.25 0.31
C GLN A 28 -20.90 -0.75 -0.86
N THR A 29 -21.63 -1.85 -0.74
CA THR A 29 -21.55 -2.97 -1.69
C THR A 29 -22.70 -2.99 -2.69
N SER A 30 -22.42 -3.49 -3.90
CA SER A 30 -23.46 -3.81 -4.89
C SER A 30 -24.17 -5.11 -4.51
N PRO A 31 -25.50 -5.23 -4.71
CA PRO A 31 -26.22 -6.50 -4.50
C PRO A 31 -25.83 -7.58 -5.51
N THR A 32 -25.11 -7.21 -6.57
CA THR A 32 -24.62 -8.12 -7.60
C THR A 32 -23.11 -7.94 -7.83
N PRO A 33 -22.40 -8.99 -8.25
CA PRO A 33 -20.99 -8.86 -8.64
C PRO A 33 -20.81 -7.84 -9.77
N LEU A 34 -19.84 -6.94 -9.60
CA LEU A 34 -19.45 -5.94 -10.61
C LEU A 34 -18.29 -6.40 -11.50
N TRP A 35 -17.88 -7.66 -11.35
CA TRP A 35 -16.80 -8.27 -12.13
C TRP A 35 -17.31 -9.55 -12.80
N GLN A 36 -16.59 -9.99 -13.83
CA GLN A 36 -16.84 -11.25 -14.52
C GLN A 36 -15.53 -12.01 -14.71
N GLY A 37 -15.56 -13.32 -14.47
CA GLY A 37 -14.40 -14.20 -14.63
C GLY A 37 -13.35 -14.05 -13.53
N ALA A 38 -12.16 -14.57 -13.81
CA ALA A 38 -11.05 -14.56 -12.86
C ALA A 38 -10.31 -13.21 -12.86
N PHE A 39 -9.92 -12.75 -11.68
CA PHE A 39 -8.96 -11.65 -11.55
C PHE A 39 -7.63 -12.06 -12.15
N ARG A 40 -7.08 -11.21 -13.01
CA ARG A 40 -5.78 -11.45 -13.65
C ARG A 40 -4.69 -10.67 -12.92
N ARG A 41 -3.52 -11.26 -12.86
CA ARG A 41 -2.30 -10.56 -12.43
C ARG A 41 -1.83 -9.63 -13.55
N GLN A 42 -1.14 -8.55 -13.19
CA GLN A 42 -0.45 -7.70 -14.15
C GLN A 42 0.50 -8.56 -15.02
N PRO A 43 0.41 -8.48 -16.37
CA PRO A 43 1.28 -9.24 -17.28
C PRO A 43 2.76 -8.92 -17.09
N ASP A 44 3.61 -9.92 -17.36
CA ASP A 44 5.08 -9.83 -17.33
C ASP A 44 5.67 -9.10 -16.11
N ALA A 45 5.01 -9.27 -14.96
CA ALA A 45 5.36 -8.57 -13.74
C ALA A 45 6.19 -9.45 -12.78
N ALA A 46 7.34 -8.93 -12.33
CA ALA A 46 8.09 -9.45 -11.20
C ALA A 46 7.48 -8.93 -9.88
N SER A 47 7.41 -9.80 -8.86
CA SER A 47 7.03 -9.39 -7.50
C SER A 47 8.26 -8.88 -6.76
N LEU A 48 8.27 -7.59 -6.40
CA LEU A 48 9.39 -6.93 -5.73
C LEU A 48 9.16 -6.67 -4.24
N GLY A 49 7.91 -6.81 -3.78
CA GLY A 49 7.53 -6.61 -2.39
C GLY A 49 6.31 -7.44 -2.03
N ALA A 50 6.41 -8.23 -0.97
CA ALA A 50 5.35 -9.12 -0.53
C ALA A 50 4.36 -8.42 0.42
N PHE A 51 3.13 -8.94 0.46
CA PHE A 51 2.16 -8.55 1.49
C PHE A 51 2.63 -9.02 2.87
N GLY A 52 2.41 -8.19 3.89
CA GLY A 52 2.77 -8.47 5.27
C GLY A 52 4.25 -8.23 5.61
N GLU A 53 5.06 -7.81 4.64
CA GLU A 53 6.48 -7.51 4.85
C GLU A 53 6.65 -6.35 5.87
N ARG A 54 7.55 -6.52 6.84
CA ARG A 54 7.91 -5.46 7.79
C ARG A 54 9.04 -4.62 7.21
N ARG A 55 8.80 -3.33 6.98
CA ARG A 55 9.75 -2.39 6.36
C ARG A 55 10.28 -1.42 7.40
N SER A 56 11.61 -1.28 7.46
CA SER A 56 12.28 -0.25 8.25
C SER A 56 12.80 0.85 7.33
N TYR A 57 12.54 2.11 7.68
CA TYR A 57 12.97 3.28 6.90
C TYR A 57 14.10 4.01 7.61
N TYR A 58 15.14 4.37 6.87
CA TYR A 58 16.33 5.03 7.39
C TYR A 58 16.57 6.36 6.68
N TYR A 59 16.97 7.38 7.44
CA TYR A 59 17.40 8.68 6.92
C TYR A 59 18.67 9.11 7.66
N GLN A 60 19.72 9.48 6.92
CA GLN A 60 21.04 9.82 7.47
C GLN A 60 21.58 8.75 8.43
N GLY A 61 21.41 7.47 8.07
CA GLY A 61 21.86 6.33 8.87
C GLY A 61 21.01 6.03 10.12
N LYS A 62 20.00 6.85 10.45
CA LYS A 62 19.12 6.63 11.59
C LYS A 62 17.80 6.02 11.14
N LYS A 63 17.33 4.99 11.84
CA LYS A 63 15.97 4.46 11.62
C LYS A 63 14.97 5.54 12.01
N VAL A 64 14.15 5.95 11.05
CA VAL A 64 13.14 6.99 11.25
C VAL A 64 11.73 6.45 11.29
N ASP A 65 11.47 5.25 10.76
CA ASP A 65 10.13 4.65 10.78
C ASP A 65 10.13 3.12 10.61
N GLU A 66 9.00 2.49 10.92
CA GLU A 66 8.70 1.09 10.61
C GLU A 66 7.24 0.94 10.19
N GLN A 67 6.97 0.19 9.13
CA GLN A 67 5.61 -0.07 8.64
C GLN A 67 5.44 -1.51 8.16
N THR A 68 4.20 -2.00 8.15
CA THR A 68 3.83 -3.23 7.45
C THR A 68 3.38 -2.92 6.03
N HIS A 69 3.88 -3.67 5.05
CA HIS A 69 3.45 -3.56 3.67
C HIS A 69 2.11 -4.25 3.46
N LEU A 70 1.07 -3.48 3.23
CA LEU A 70 -0.31 -3.98 3.09
C LEU A 70 -0.75 -4.04 1.63
N GLY A 71 0.21 -4.25 0.73
CA GLY A 71 0.05 -4.39 -0.71
C GLY A 71 1.08 -5.36 -1.29
N ILE A 72 1.17 -5.42 -2.62
CA ILE A 72 2.19 -6.17 -3.34
C ILE A 72 2.80 -5.21 -4.37
N ASP A 73 4.12 -5.18 -4.44
CA ASP A 73 4.83 -4.35 -5.41
C ASP A 73 5.12 -5.20 -6.65
N LEU A 74 4.66 -4.74 -7.81
CA LEU A 74 4.82 -5.39 -9.10
C LEU A 74 5.57 -4.46 -10.06
N ALA A 75 6.59 -4.99 -10.74
CA ALA A 75 7.30 -4.28 -11.81
C ALA A 75 7.17 -5.07 -13.11
N SER A 76 6.65 -4.43 -14.17
CA SER A 76 6.33 -5.07 -15.44
C SER A 76 7.11 -4.43 -16.59
N VAL A 77 7.40 -5.23 -17.62
CA VAL A 77 8.05 -4.82 -18.88
C VAL A 77 7.15 -4.98 -20.11
N ALA A 78 5.88 -5.36 -19.90
CA ALA A 78 4.89 -5.50 -20.96
C ALA A 78 4.55 -4.16 -21.64
#